data_AF-A0A971K657-F1
#
_entry.id   AF-A0A971K657-F1
#
_cell.length_a   1.000
_cell.length_b   1.000
_cell.length_c   1.000
_cell.angle_alpha   90.00
_cell.angle_beta   90.00
_cell.angle_gamma   90.00
#
_symmetry.space_group_name_H-M   'P 1'
#
loop_
_entity.id
_entity.type
_entity.pdbx_description
1 polymer ?
#
loop_
_entity_poly.entity_id
_entity_poly.type
_entity_poly.pdbx_seq_one_letter_code
_entity_poly.pdbx_strand_id
1 'polypeptide(L)'
;MIRINLASAQNEKIRCCLESPAYSIHDFGNHEVPRITAECHDNPGSFTLLQIDPQKSTPAELCPAAIESLAAVTHLVCITVNPGERLSSMLLSAGVCDCLCTVDPHYTAAYIAALSTRQASGNGTFAVLDRNSSHVRIISGIVSRFGYNVMQAETIEAFYAYISANTPVMTLINLGTEVDFNRFIRESHSSTLKKSPVIAYKDLSEGLFVHEVLNGLGRITRLILSPEELYRMLIDMLIKKNIISGTSALNHSVEYERYGHYRNMTLQQMYYEIHADPCAQQSLITLDRTETMINELEVIRRCLILVGGISWLACPAGTRPTCGAGA
;
A
#
# COMPACT_ATOMS: atom_id res chain seq x y z
N MET A 1 9.64 -5.33 -21.61
CA MET A 1 9.58 -3.87 -21.78
C MET A 1 8.30 -3.40 -21.10
N ILE A 2 8.39 -2.41 -20.21
CA ILE A 2 7.28 -1.91 -19.39
C ILE A 2 6.66 -0.72 -20.13
N ARG A 3 5.37 -0.80 -20.47
CA ARG A 3 4.67 0.29 -21.17
C ARG A 3 4.11 1.29 -20.16
N ILE A 4 4.39 2.56 -20.38
CA ILE A 4 3.93 3.67 -19.54
C ILE A 4 3.11 4.63 -20.41
N ASN A 5 1.86 4.81 -20.04
CA ASN A 5 0.95 5.78 -20.66
C ASN A 5 1.02 7.10 -19.85
N LEU A 6 1.37 8.21 -20.49
CA LEU A 6 1.52 9.52 -19.85
C LEU A 6 0.39 10.47 -20.27
N ALA A 7 -0.41 10.91 -19.32
CA ALA A 7 -1.45 11.92 -19.48
C ALA A 7 -1.24 13.04 -18.45
N SER A 8 -0.32 13.95 -18.74
CA SER A 8 0.11 15.02 -17.84
C SER A 8 0.58 16.25 -18.61
N ALA A 9 0.39 17.42 -18.00
CA ALA A 9 0.94 18.67 -18.50
C ALA A 9 2.48 18.73 -18.46
N GLN A 10 3.14 17.74 -17.82
CA GLN A 10 4.58 17.64 -17.67
C GLN A 10 5.19 16.40 -18.36
N ASN A 11 4.50 15.84 -19.36
CA ASN A 11 4.92 14.61 -20.04
C ASN A 11 6.39 14.63 -20.51
N GLU A 12 6.86 15.76 -21.05
CA GLU A 12 8.26 15.90 -21.49
C GLU A 12 9.25 15.74 -20.31
N LYS A 13 9.01 16.41 -19.18
CA LYS A 13 9.89 16.33 -18.01
C LYS A 13 9.89 14.94 -17.39
N ILE A 14 8.71 14.32 -17.28
CA ILE A 14 8.57 12.96 -16.75
C ILE A 14 9.27 11.96 -17.69
N ARG A 15 9.14 12.14 -19.01
CA ARG A 15 9.83 11.33 -20.02
C ARG A 15 11.35 11.40 -19.85
N CYS A 16 11.93 12.60 -19.73
CA CYS A 16 13.37 12.74 -19.53
C CYS A 16 13.86 12.07 -18.23
N CYS A 17 13.02 12.00 -17.21
CA CYS A 17 13.36 11.29 -15.96
C CYS A 17 13.20 9.76 -16.07
N LEU A 18 12.44 9.28 -17.05
CA LEU A 18 12.18 7.86 -17.33
C LEU A 18 13.08 7.30 -18.45
N GLU A 19 14.25 7.90 -18.69
CA GLU A 19 15.24 7.50 -19.71
C GLU A 19 15.94 6.16 -19.39
N SER A 20 15.16 5.08 -19.29
CA SER A 20 15.65 3.71 -19.19
C SER A 20 15.16 2.90 -20.39
N PRO A 21 16.02 2.07 -21.01
CA PRO A 21 15.62 1.19 -22.11
C PRO A 21 14.56 0.15 -21.68
N ALA A 22 14.32 0.00 -20.37
CA ALA A 22 13.26 -0.86 -19.86
C ALA A 22 11.85 -0.33 -20.14
N TYR A 23 11.69 0.97 -20.40
CA TYR A 23 10.39 1.63 -20.56
C TYR A 23 10.06 1.94 -22.03
N SER A 24 8.79 1.75 -22.39
CA SER A 24 8.19 2.27 -23.62
C SER A 24 7.12 3.28 -23.25
N ILE A 25 7.21 4.50 -23.75
CA ILE A 25 6.38 5.63 -23.33
C ILE A 25 5.37 5.97 -24.43
N HIS A 26 4.09 5.94 -24.09
CA HIS A 26 2.99 6.43 -24.92
C HIS A 26 2.47 7.75 -24.35
N ASP A 27 2.38 8.78 -25.18
CA ASP A 27 2.04 10.14 -24.76
C ASP A 27 0.64 10.51 -25.21
N PHE A 28 -0.24 10.74 -24.24
CA PHE A 28 -1.61 11.21 -24.44
C PHE A 28 -1.75 12.73 -24.28
N GLY A 29 -0.68 13.45 -23.94
CA GLY A 29 -0.72 14.89 -23.63
C GLY A 29 -1.81 15.22 -22.61
N ASN A 30 -2.65 16.20 -22.97
CA ASN A 30 -3.81 16.64 -22.19
C ASN A 30 -5.14 16.13 -22.78
N HIS A 31 -5.18 14.89 -23.27
CA HIS A 31 -6.44 14.30 -23.73
C HIS A 31 -7.44 14.07 -22.59
N GLU A 32 -8.73 14.08 -22.91
CA GLU A 32 -9.81 13.79 -21.97
C GLU A 32 -9.74 12.34 -21.48
N VAL A 33 -10.10 12.11 -20.20
CA VAL A 33 -10.03 10.78 -19.57
C VAL A 33 -10.77 9.70 -20.38
N PRO A 34 -12.00 9.93 -20.91
CA PRO A 34 -12.70 8.90 -21.69
C PRO A 34 -11.94 8.43 -22.92
N ARG A 35 -11.21 9.32 -23.60
CA ARG A 35 -10.40 8.96 -24.77
C ARG A 35 -9.20 8.10 -24.36
N ILE A 36 -8.52 8.49 -23.28
CA ILE A 36 -7.40 7.72 -22.73
C ILE A 36 -7.88 6.32 -22.33
N THR A 37 -9.03 6.23 -21.66
CA THR A 37 -9.64 4.96 -21.25
C THR A 37 -9.93 4.07 -22.45
N ALA A 38 -10.55 4.60 -23.52
CA ALA A 38 -10.85 3.82 -24.73
C ALA A 38 -9.59 3.22 -25.36
N GLU A 39 -8.52 4.01 -25.52
CA GLU A 39 -7.26 3.53 -26.10
C GLU A 39 -6.53 2.54 -25.17
N CYS A 40 -6.65 2.70 -23.85
CA CYS A 40 -6.05 1.78 -22.88
C CYS A 40 -6.78 0.43 -22.78
N HIS A 41 -8.05 0.34 -23.18
CA HIS A 41 -8.73 -0.95 -23.31
C HIS A 41 -8.14 -1.81 -24.43
N ASP A 42 -7.84 -1.19 -25.56
CA ASP A 42 -7.26 -1.90 -26.71
C ASP A 42 -5.79 -2.28 -26.48
N ASN A 43 -5.06 -1.46 -25.73
CA ASN A 43 -3.64 -1.68 -25.48
C ASN A 43 -3.22 -1.24 -24.06
N PRO A 44 -3.52 -2.07 -23.05
CA PRO A 44 -3.25 -1.72 -21.67
C PRO A 44 -1.75 -1.56 -21.43
N GLY A 45 -1.38 -0.38 -20.94
CA GLY A 45 -0.04 -0.13 -20.42
C GLY A 45 0.18 -0.90 -19.11
N SER A 46 1.44 -1.05 -18.69
CA SER A 46 1.73 -1.52 -17.34
C SER A 46 1.33 -0.46 -16.32
N PHE A 47 1.59 0.81 -16.63
CA PHE A 47 1.22 1.96 -15.81
C PHE A 47 0.54 3.02 -16.67
N THR A 48 -0.43 3.72 -16.08
CA THR A 48 -0.96 4.96 -16.63
C THR A 48 -0.80 6.06 -15.60
N LEU A 49 -0.10 7.14 -15.96
CA LEU A 49 0.09 8.31 -15.13
C LEU A 49 -0.89 9.38 -15.57
N LEU A 50 -1.82 9.74 -14.68
CA LEU A 50 -2.87 10.71 -14.94
C LEU A 50 -2.71 11.91 -14.00
N GLN A 51 -2.31 13.06 -14.54
CA GLN A 51 -2.27 14.29 -13.78
C GLN A 51 -3.65 14.93 -13.73
N ILE A 52 -4.12 15.22 -12.51
CA ILE A 52 -5.41 15.86 -12.26
C ILE A 52 -5.15 17.19 -11.57
N ASP A 53 -5.57 18.28 -12.19
CA ASP A 53 -5.60 19.60 -11.57
C ASP A 53 -6.99 19.82 -10.94
N PRO A 54 -7.14 19.71 -9.60
CA PRO A 54 -8.44 19.80 -8.94
C PRO A 54 -9.10 21.17 -9.05
N GLN A 55 -8.33 22.23 -9.38
CA GLN A 55 -8.87 23.58 -9.55
C GLN A 55 -9.40 23.83 -10.97
N LYS A 56 -8.89 23.09 -11.96
CA LYS A 56 -9.25 23.27 -13.37
C LYS A 56 -10.17 22.17 -13.89
N SER A 57 -10.09 20.97 -13.33
CA SER A 57 -10.81 19.82 -13.84
C SER A 57 -12.24 19.84 -13.36
N THR A 58 -13.19 19.87 -14.29
CA THR A 58 -14.60 19.70 -13.95
C THR A 58 -14.92 18.21 -13.73
N PRO A 59 -15.94 17.85 -12.92
CA PRO A 59 -16.35 16.46 -12.74
C PRO A 59 -16.76 15.77 -14.05
N ALA A 60 -17.28 16.54 -15.00
CA ALA A 60 -17.63 16.05 -16.33
C ALA A 60 -16.39 15.65 -17.13
N GLU A 61 -15.31 16.43 -17.04
CA GLU A 61 -14.01 16.12 -17.68
C GLU A 61 -13.33 14.90 -17.05
N LEU A 62 -13.45 14.74 -15.73
CA LEU A 62 -12.83 13.62 -15.02
C LEU A 62 -13.58 12.29 -15.22
N CYS A 63 -14.90 12.34 -15.41
CA CYS A 63 -15.77 11.18 -15.65
C CYS A 63 -15.45 9.98 -14.73
N PRO A 64 -16.04 9.88 -13.52
CA PRO A 64 -15.70 8.84 -12.54
C PRO A 64 -15.70 7.41 -13.09
N ALA A 65 -16.67 7.07 -13.95
CA ALA A 65 -16.74 5.77 -14.60
C ALA A 65 -15.56 5.49 -15.55
N ALA A 66 -15.04 6.51 -16.22
CA ALA A 66 -13.86 6.38 -17.08
C ALA A 66 -12.58 6.15 -16.25
N ILE A 67 -12.45 6.80 -15.08
CA ILE A 67 -11.34 6.58 -14.15
C ILE A 67 -11.42 5.17 -13.55
N GLU A 68 -12.60 4.74 -13.12
CA GLU A 68 -12.81 3.39 -12.59
C GLU A 68 -12.45 2.32 -13.61
N SER A 69 -12.90 2.51 -14.85
CA SER A 69 -12.61 1.63 -15.98
C SER A 69 -11.11 1.63 -16.31
N LEU A 70 -10.45 2.79 -16.31
CA LEU A 70 -9.01 2.90 -16.50
C LEU A 70 -8.26 2.15 -15.40
N ALA A 71 -8.59 2.38 -14.13
CA ALA A 71 -8.01 1.68 -12.98
C ALA A 71 -8.27 0.17 -12.98
N ALA A 72 -9.19 -0.33 -13.80
CA ALA A 72 -9.48 -1.77 -13.92
C ALA A 72 -8.56 -2.45 -14.95
N VAL A 73 -8.05 -1.70 -15.93
CA VAL A 73 -7.24 -2.24 -17.04
C VAL A 73 -5.76 -1.92 -16.95
N THR A 74 -5.37 -0.90 -16.19
CA THR A 74 -3.98 -0.50 -15.97
C THR A 74 -3.71 -0.25 -14.49
N HIS A 75 -2.44 -0.33 -14.09
CA HIS A 75 -2.02 0.25 -12.80
C HIS A 75 -2.05 1.78 -12.91
N LEU A 76 -3.16 2.39 -12.47
CA LEU A 76 -3.37 3.83 -12.53
C LEU A 76 -2.65 4.55 -11.37
N VAL A 77 -1.81 5.53 -11.71
CA VAL A 77 -1.14 6.43 -10.77
C VAL A 77 -1.62 7.85 -11.04
N CYS A 78 -2.38 8.42 -10.10
CA CYS A 78 -2.81 9.80 -10.19
C CYS A 78 -1.70 10.75 -9.69
N ILE A 79 -1.60 11.94 -10.29
CA ILE A 79 -0.65 12.99 -9.89
C ILE A 79 -1.44 14.26 -9.62
N THR A 80 -1.36 14.81 -8.41
CA THR A 80 -2.01 16.07 -8.03
C THR A 80 -1.24 16.71 -6.87
N VAL A 81 -1.37 18.02 -6.66
CA VAL A 81 -0.70 18.68 -5.51
C VAL A 81 -1.49 18.46 -4.21
N ASN A 82 -2.81 18.43 -4.30
CA ASN A 82 -3.69 18.20 -3.16
C ASN A 82 -5.06 17.72 -3.68
N PRO A 83 -5.46 16.46 -3.47
CA PRO A 83 -6.74 16.00 -3.97
C PRO A 83 -7.93 16.73 -3.33
N GLY A 84 -7.85 17.09 -2.04
CA GLY A 84 -9.02 17.52 -1.28
C GLY A 84 -10.10 16.42 -1.16
N GLU A 85 -11.14 16.67 -0.37
CA GLU A 85 -12.13 15.63 -0.02
C GLU A 85 -12.89 15.08 -1.24
N ARG A 86 -13.30 15.98 -2.15
CA ARG A 86 -14.09 15.61 -3.32
C ARG A 86 -13.34 14.69 -4.27
N LEU A 87 -12.10 15.05 -4.64
CA LEU A 87 -11.30 14.20 -5.53
C LEU A 87 -10.94 12.90 -4.84
N SER A 88 -10.55 12.95 -3.55
CA SER A 88 -10.25 11.75 -2.78
C SER A 88 -11.42 10.76 -2.77
N SER A 89 -12.64 11.24 -2.48
CA SER A 89 -13.86 10.40 -2.49
C SER A 89 -14.10 9.77 -3.88
N MET A 90 -13.92 10.54 -4.95
CA MET A 90 -14.05 10.02 -6.32
C MET A 90 -12.99 8.96 -6.63
N LEU A 91 -11.72 9.21 -6.32
CA LEU A 91 -10.60 8.30 -6.56
C LEU A 91 -10.76 7.00 -5.77
N LEU A 92 -11.18 7.08 -4.50
CA LEU A 92 -11.47 5.92 -3.65
C LEU A 92 -12.61 5.07 -4.25
N SER A 93 -13.70 5.72 -4.68
CA SER A 93 -14.85 5.04 -5.29
C SER A 93 -14.47 4.33 -6.60
N ALA A 94 -13.55 4.94 -7.36
CA ALA A 94 -13.01 4.37 -8.60
C ALA A 94 -11.95 3.27 -8.37
N GLY A 95 -11.55 2.99 -7.12
CA GLY A 95 -10.56 1.97 -6.79
C GLY A 95 -9.11 2.39 -7.06
N VAL A 96 -8.84 3.70 -7.13
CA VAL A 96 -7.49 4.23 -7.31
C VAL A 96 -6.72 4.07 -6.02
N CYS A 97 -5.62 3.33 -6.07
CA CYS A 97 -4.74 3.14 -4.93
C CYS A 97 -3.65 4.22 -4.85
N ASP A 98 -3.10 4.62 -6.00
CA ASP A 98 -1.91 5.48 -6.06
C ASP A 98 -2.25 6.90 -6.46
N CYS A 99 -1.86 7.83 -5.60
CA CYS A 99 -1.94 9.26 -5.84
C CYS A 99 -0.68 9.94 -5.30
N LEU A 100 0.14 10.46 -6.20
CA LEU A 100 1.32 11.25 -5.87
C LEU A 100 0.89 12.68 -5.57
N CYS A 101 0.99 13.09 -4.31
CA CYS A 101 0.72 14.45 -3.83
C CYS A 101 1.88 15.42 -4.14
N THR A 102 2.46 15.32 -5.34
CA THR A 102 3.58 16.13 -5.81
C THR A 102 3.56 16.20 -7.33
N VAL A 103 4.11 17.27 -7.89
CA VAL A 103 4.30 17.43 -9.34
C VAL A 103 5.78 17.30 -9.74
N ASP A 104 6.63 16.80 -8.85
CA ASP A 104 8.05 16.57 -9.13
C ASP A 104 8.24 15.38 -10.09
N PRO A 105 8.77 15.61 -11.31
CA PRO A 105 9.04 14.55 -12.29
C PRO A 105 10.07 13.52 -11.80
N HIS A 106 11.07 13.93 -11.01
CA HIS A 106 12.11 13.02 -10.52
C HIS A 106 11.53 12.04 -9.51
N TYR A 107 10.73 12.53 -8.56
CA TYR A 107 10.01 11.69 -7.62
C TYR A 107 9.05 10.73 -8.34
N THR A 108 8.30 11.24 -9.32
CA THR A 108 7.38 10.43 -10.14
C THR A 108 8.12 9.28 -10.83
N ALA A 109 9.25 9.56 -11.48
CA ALA A 109 10.07 8.54 -12.12
C ALA A 109 10.63 7.51 -11.12
N ALA A 110 11.15 7.99 -9.98
CA ALA A 110 11.64 7.11 -8.90
C ALA A 110 10.53 6.21 -8.35
N TYR A 111 9.30 6.72 -8.25
CA TYR A 111 8.13 5.98 -7.82
C TYR A 111 7.75 4.87 -8.81
N ILE A 112 7.70 5.17 -10.11
CA ILE A 112 7.44 4.15 -11.14
C ILE A 112 8.56 3.09 -11.19
N ALA A 113 9.82 3.50 -11.00
CA ALA A 113 10.93 2.56 -10.87
C ALA A 113 10.77 1.63 -9.64
N ALA A 114 10.32 2.17 -8.51
CA ALA A 114 10.06 1.39 -7.30
C ALA A 114 8.90 0.39 -7.46
N LEU A 115 7.84 0.77 -8.20
CA LEU A 115 6.70 -0.09 -8.51
C LEU A 115 7.02 -1.18 -9.53
N SER A 116 7.79 -0.84 -10.56
CA SER A 116 8.18 -1.78 -11.62
C SER A 116 9.13 -2.87 -11.16
N THR A 117 9.93 -2.58 -10.14
CA THR A 117 10.78 -3.59 -9.50
C THR A 117 9.88 -4.59 -8.79
N ARG A 118 9.73 -5.83 -9.27
CA ARG A 118 8.93 -6.83 -8.54
C ARG A 118 9.61 -7.19 -7.22
N GLN A 119 8.94 -7.03 -6.09
CA GLN A 119 9.31 -7.79 -4.90
C GLN A 119 8.90 -9.25 -5.13
N ALA A 120 9.75 -10.20 -4.73
CA ALA A 120 9.37 -11.60 -4.75
C ALA A 120 8.15 -11.78 -3.84
N SER A 121 7.04 -12.28 -4.39
CA SER A 121 5.83 -12.59 -3.64
C SER A 121 6.10 -13.79 -2.73
N GLY A 122 6.51 -13.53 -1.50
CA GLY A 122 6.92 -14.56 -0.53
C GLY A 122 6.43 -14.32 0.88
N ASN A 123 5.83 -13.15 1.16
CA ASN A 123 5.45 -12.79 2.53
C ASN A 123 4.12 -13.41 2.98
N GLY A 124 3.44 -14.14 2.08
CA GLY A 124 2.17 -14.82 2.33
C GLY A 124 0.98 -14.16 1.62
N THR A 125 -0.23 -14.63 1.93
CA THR A 125 -1.45 -14.24 1.21
C THR A 125 -2.50 -13.68 2.16
N PHE A 126 -3.08 -12.53 1.80
CA PHE A 126 -4.30 -11.99 2.41
C PHE A 126 -5.53 -12.66 1.79
N ALA A 127 -6.44 -13.13 2.61
CA ALA A 127 -7.75 -13.62 2.15
C ALA A 127 -8.78 -12.49 2.28
N VAL A 128 -9.47 -12.15 1.20
CA VAL A 128 -10.43 -11.03 1.16
C VAL A 128 -11.79 -11.54 0.72
N LEU A 129 -12.81 -11.30 1.55
CA LEU A 129 -14.22 -11.48 1.21
C LEU A 129 -14.86 -10.10 1.05
N ASP A 130 -14.85 -9.60 -0.18
CA ASP A 130 -15.45 -8.31 -0.55
C ASP A 130 -15.86 -8.35 -2.03
N ARG A 131 -17.12 -8.02 -2.29
CA ARG A 131 -17.67 -7.91 -3.65
C ARG A 131 -17.38 -6.56 -4.29
N ASN A 132 -16.95 -5.55 -3.53
CA ASN A 132 -16.58 -4.25 -4.08
C ASN A 132 -15.18 -4.31 -4.72
N SER A 133 -15.15 -4.37 -6.05
CA SER A 133 -13.91 -4.47 -6.84
C SER A 133 -12.98 -3.27 -6.64
N SER A 134 -13.51 -2.06 -6.40
CA SER A 134 -12.71 -0.87 -6.12
C SER A 134 -11.97 -0.99 -4.79
N HIS A 135 -12.63 -1.45 -3.74
CA HIS A 135 -11.98 -1.69 -2.44
C HIS A 135 -10.93 -2.78 -2.53
N VAL A 136 -11.23 -3.90 -3.21
CA VAL A 136 -10.26 -4.99 -3.38
C VAL A 136 -9.05 -4.54 -4.19
N ARG A 137 -9.22 -3.70 -5.22
CA ARG A 137 -8.10 -3.10 -5.95
C ARG A 137 -7.21 -2.26 -5.04
N ILE A 138 -7.78 -1.43 -4.16
CA ILE A 138 -7.02 -0.64 -3.20
C ILE A 138 -6.26 -1.55 -2.23
N ILE A 139 -6.94 -2.54 -1.63
CA ILE A 139 -6.31 -3.51 -0.72
C ILE A 139 -5.16 -4.24 -1.42
N SER A 140 -5.41 -4.78 -2.62
CA SER A 140 -4.41 -5.48 -3.42
C SER A 140 -3.24 -4.60 -3.77
N GLY A 141 -3.49 -3.35 -4.18
CA GLY A 141 -2.46 -2.35 -4.36
C GLY A 141 -1.61 -2.24 -3.10
N ILE A 142 -2.23 -1.92 -1.95
CA ILE A 142 -1.51 -1.68 -0.68
C ILE A 142 -0.63 -2.86 -0.33
N VAL A 143 -1.16 -4.08 -0.27
CA VAL A 143 -0.41 -5.23 0.26
C VAL A 143 0.62 -5.78 -0.73
N SER A 144 0.36 -5.71 -2.04
CA SER A 144 1.29 -6.22 -3.06
C SER A 144 2.58 -5.41 -3.14
N ARG A 145 2.54 -4.10 -2.81
CA ARG A 145 3.75 -3.26 -2.70
C ARG A 145 4.74 -3.75 -1.64
N PHE A 146 4.26 -4.51 -0.67
CA PHE A 146 5.07 -5.10 0.40
C PHE A 146 5.26 -6.62 0.24
N GLY A 147 5.08 -7.15 -0.98
CA GLY A 147 5.41 -8.54 -1.32
C GLY A 147 4.40 -9.58 -0.86
N TYR A 148 3.16 -9.18 -0.55
CA TYR A 148 2.06 -10.08 -0.22
C TYR A 148 1.14 -10.31 -1.41
N ASN A 149 0.51 -11.47 -1.44
CA ASN A 149 -0.54 -11.78 -2.41
C ASN A 149 -1.92 -11.46 -1.83
N VAL A 150 -2.90 -11.25 -2.72
CA VAL A 150 -4.32 -11.19 -2.36
C VAL A 150 -5.06 -12.32 -3.05
N MET A 151 -5.82 -13.07 -2.27
CA MET A 151 -6.86 -13.96 -2.77
C MET A 151 -8.20 -13.31 -2.47
N GLN A 152 -8.88 -12.84 -3.53
CA GLN A 152 -10.26 -12.38 -3.44
C GLN A 152 -11.17 -13.59 -3.68
N ALA A 153 -12.09 -13.84 -2.75
CA ALA A 153 -13.11 -14.86 -2.93
C ALA A 153 -14.35 -14.26 -3.62
N GLU A 154 -14.79 -14.88 -4.71
CA GLU A 154 -16.01 -14.47 -5.43
C GLU A 154 -17.28 -14.85 -4.66
N THR A 155 -17.23 -15.97 -3.92
CA THR A 155 -18.33 -16.50 -3.12
C THR A 155 -17.88 -16.81 -1.71
N ILE A 156 -18.85 -16.84 -0.79
CA ILE A 156 -18.59 -17.20 0.60
C ILE A 156 -18.12 -18.67 0.72
N GLU A 157 -18.60 -19.56 -0.15
CA GLU A 157 -18.14 -20.95 -0.24
C GLU A 157 -16.67 -21.03 -0.67
N ALA A 158 -16.27 -20.28 -1.69
CA ALA A 158 -14.88 -20.24 -2.16
C ALA A 158 -13.95 -19.71 -1.06
N PHE A 159 -14.42 -18.71 -0.32
CA PHE A 159 -13.70 -18.15 0.82
C PHE A 159 -13.46 -19.21 1.92
N TYR A 160 -14.51 -19.92 2.35
CA TYR A 160 -14.38 -20.98 3.36
C TYR A 160 -13.50 -22.13 2.90
N ALA A 161 -13.63 -22.55 1.63
CA ALA A 161 -12.78 -23.59 1.07
C ALA A 161 -11.30 -23.19 1.13
N TYR A 162 -10.98 -21.95 0.75
CA TYR A 162 -9.62 -21.44 0.77
C TYR A 162 -9.03 -21.40 2.18
N ILE A 163 -9.72 -20.76 3.13
CA ILE A 163 -9.20 -20.58 4.50
C ILE A 163 -9.18 -21.88 5.33
N SER A 164 -9.91 -22.91 4.90
CA SER A 164 -9.83 -24.26 5.47
C SER A 164 -8.60 -25.02 4.96
N ALA A 165 -8.20 -24.79 3.71
CA ALA A 165 -7.04 -25.43 3.09
C ALA A 165 -5.73 -24.66 3.31
N ASN A 166 -5.79 -23.36 3.59
CA ASN A 166 -4.64 -22.47 3.68
C ASN A 166 -4.67 -21.65 4.97
N THR A 167 -3.50 -21.23 5.44
CA THR A 167 -3.41 -20.25 6.54
C THR A 167 -3.02 -18.88 5.98
N PRO A 168 -3.98 -17.97 5.75
CA PRO A 168 -3.65 -16.63 5.30
C PRO A 168 -2.89 -15.85 6.39
N VAL A 169 -2.11 -14.85 5.98
CA VAL A 169 -1.42 -13.97 6.95
C VAL A 169 -2.41 -13.03 7.65
N MET A 170 -3.52 -12.72 6.99
CA MET A 170 -4.63 -11.93 7.50
C MET A 170 -5.86 -12.18 6.66
N THR A 171 -7.02 -12.13 7.31
CA THR A 171 -8.33 -12.31 6.70
C THR A 171 -9.12 -11.02 6.81
N LEU A 172 -9.60 -10.49 5.69
CA LEU A 172 -10.35 -9.23 5.60
C LEU A 172 -11.77 -9.53 5.10
N ILE A 173 -12.78 -9.04 5.83
CA ILE A 173 -14.19 -9.33 5.53
C ILE A 173 -15.00 -8.05 5.50
N ASN A 174 -15.61 -7.76 4.35
CA ASN A 174 -16.59 -6.70 4.23
C ASN A 174 -17.97 -7.18 4.70
N LEU A 175 -18.46 -6.61 5.80
CA LEU A 175 -19.76 -6.94 6.39
C LEU A 175 -20.96 -6.47 5.55
N GLY A 176 -20.74 -5.56 4.59
CA GLY A 176 -21.75 -5.17 3.60
C GLY A 176 -21.95 -6.20 2.48
N THR A 177 -21.05 -7.19 2.38
CA THR A 177 -21.28 -8.35 1.52
C THR A 177 -22.29 -9.29 2.19
N GLU A 178 -23.11 -10.01 1.42
CA GLU A 178 -24.03 -11.03 1.95
C GLU A 178 -23.26 -12.15 2.67
N VAL A 179 -22.97 -11.95 3.96
CA VAL A 179 -22.25 -12.89 4.81
C VAL A 179 -23.23 -13.56 5.75
N ASP A 180 -23.32 -14.89 5.70
CA ASP A 180 -23.95 -15.66 6.78
C ASP A 180 -23.03 -15.66 8.01
N PHE A 181 -23.28 -14.74 8.93
CA PHE A 181 -22.51 -14.58 10.16
C PHE A 181 -22.52 -15.83 11.05
N ASN A 182 -23.64 -16.54 11.11
CA ASN A 182 -23.75 -17.74 11.96
C ASN A 182 -22.91 -18.88 11.40
N ARG A 183 -22.87 -19.03 10.07
CA ARG A 183 -21.94 -19.95 9.41
C ARG A 183 -20.50 -19.49 9.59
N PHE A 184 -20.21 -18.20 9.42
CA PHE A 184 -18.86 -17.65 9.61
C PHE A 184 -18.31 -17.93 11.01
N ILE A 185 -19.11 -17.66 12.04
CA ILE A 185 -18.73 -17.92 13.43
C ILE A 185 -18.47 -19.41 13.66
N ARG A 186 -19.37 -20.29 13.19
CA ARG A 186 -19.19 -21.75 13.33
C ARG A 186 -17.91 -22.24 12.64
N GLU A 187 -17.67 -21.82 11.39
CA GLU A 187 -16.50 -22.22 10.62
C GLU A 187 -15.20 -21.62 11.18
N SER A 188 -15.24 -20.41 11.73
CA SER A 188 -14.08 -19.81 12.41
C SER A 188 -13.69 -20.55 13.71
N HIS A 189 -14.65 -21.24 14.33
CA HIS A 189 -14.41 -22.03 15.54
C HIS A 189 -13.83 -23.42 15.23
N SER A 190 -14.16 -24.00 14.07
CA SER A 190 -13.72 -25.33 13.61
C SER A 190 -12.41 -25.33 12.80
N SER A 191 -12.00 -24.20 12.24
CA SER A 191 -10.93 -24.14 11.22
C SER A 191 -9.62 -23.45 11.66
N THR A 192 -8.65 -23.49 10.75
CA THR A 192 -7.38 -22.73 10.72
C THR A 192 -7.55 -21.22 10.90
N LEU A 193 -8.76 -20.66 10.78
CA LEU A 193 -9.07 -19.23 10.98
C LEU A 193 -8.61 -18.68 12.33
N LYS A 194 -8.57 -19.48 13.40
CA LYS A 194 -8.03 -19.05 14.71
C LYS A 194 -6.54 -18.68 14.66
N LYS A 195 -5.80 -19.16 13.67
CA LYS A 195 -4.35 -18.96 13.54
C LYS A 195 -4.00 -17.68 12.78
N SER A 196 -4.98 -17.05 12.12
CA SER A 196 -4.79 -15.83 11.34
C SER A 196 -5.61 -14.68 11.93
N PRO A 197 -5.08 -13.44 11.99
CA PRO A 197 -5.88 -12.28 12.38
C PRO A 197 -7.02 -12.06 11.39
N VAL A 198 -8.23 -11.86 11.92
CA VAL A 198 -9.43 -11.50 11.14
C VAL A 198 -9.81 -10.06 11.43
N ILE A 199 -10.04 -9.28 10.38
CA ILE A 199 -10.51 -7.90 10.46
C ILE A 199 -11.81 -7.79 9.67
N ALA A 200 -12.86 -7.34 10.36
CA ALA A 200 -14.11 -6.97 9.74
C ALA A 200 -14.13 -5.47 9.42
N TYR A 201 -14.73 -5.11 8.30
CA TYR A 201 -14.93 -3.72 7.93
C TYR A 201 -16.29 -3.53 7.26
N LYS A 202 -16.85 -2.32 7.37
CA LYS A 202 -18.14 -1.94 6.76
C LYS A 202 -18.16 -0.44 6.53
N ASP A 203 -18.80 0.01 5.45
CA ASP A 203 -19.14 1.43 5.35
C ASP A 203 -20.15 1.81 6.45
N LEU A 204 -19.82 2.85 7.21
CA LEU A 204 -20.64 3.38 8.30
C LEU A 204 -21.83 4.19 7.77
N SER A 205 -21.75 4.68 6.52
CA SER A 205 -22.82 5.41 5.86
C SER A 205 -24.10 4.55 5.67
N GLU A 206 -23.94 3.23 5.62
CA GLU A 206 -25.01 2.25 5.46
C GLU A 206 -25.74 1.90 6.77
N GLY A 207 -25.36 2.52 7.89
CA GLY A 207 -25.87 2.22 9.22
C GLY A 207 -25.28 0.92 9.81
N LEU A 208 -25.03 0.94 11.12
CA LEU A 208 -24.57 -0.22 11.87
C LEU A 208 -25.64 -0.70 12.85
N PHE A 209 -26.10 -1.94 12.71
CA PHE A 209 -26.68 -2.69 13.84
C PHE A 209 -25.53 -3.29 14.67
N VAL A 210 -24.82 -2.42 15.39
CA VAL A 210 -23.58 -2.72 16.15
C VAL A 210 -23.77 -3.89 17.12
N HIS A 211 -24.96 -4.02 17.71
CA HIS A 211 -25.20 -4.98 18.80
C HIS A 211 -25.35 -6.44 18.36
N GLU A 212 -25.82 -6.72 17.14
CA GLU A 212 -25.92 -8.09 16.62
C GLU A 212 -24.58 -8.58 16.06
N VAL A 213 -23.83 -7.68 15.42
CA VAL A 213 -22.55 -7.97 14.77
C VAL A 213 -21.46 -8.25 15.82
N LEU A 214 -21.39 -7.49 16.93
CA LEU A 214 -20.31 -7.62 17.92
C LEU A 214 -20.40 -8.85 18.83
N ASN A 215 -21.59 -9.31 19.20
CA ASN A 215 -21.74 -10.38 20.19
C ASN A 215 -21.19 -11.74 19.71
N GLY A 216 -21.20 -11.99 18.40
CA GLY A 216 -20.60 -13.17 17.78
C GLY A 216 -19.19 -12.96 17.24
N LEU A 217 -18.91 -11.79 16.65
CA LEU A 217 -17.63 -11.49 16.01
C LEU A 217 -16.53 -11.07 16.97
N GLY A 218 -16.83 -10.61 18.19
CA GLY A 218 -15.81 -10.20 19.17
C GLY A 218 -14.84 -11.31 19.58
N ARG A 219 -15.19 -12.58 19.31
CA ARG A 219 -14.29 -13.74 19.49
C ARG A 219 -13.33 -13.96 18.31
N ILE A 220 -13.56 -13.30 17.17
CA ILE A 220 -12.92 -13.57 15.88
C ILE A 220 -12.20 -12.33 15.36
N THR A 221 -12.84 -11.16 15.42
CA THR A 221 -12.26 -9.84 15.12
C THR A 221 -12.36 -8.93 16.34
N ARG A 222 -11.34 -8.09 16.53
CA ARG A 222 -11.28 -7.15 17.66
C ARG A 222 -11.91 -5.78 17.37
N LEU A 223 -12.12 -5.46 16.09
CA LEU A 223 -12.63 -4.16 15.67
C LEU A 223 -13.46 -4.29 14.38
N ILE A 224 -14.34 -3.32 14.15
CA ILE A 224 -14.99 -3.07 12.86
C ILE A 224 -14.49 -1.72 12.38
N LEU A 225 -13.88 -1.69 11.21
CA LEU A 225 -13.33 -0.49 10.60
C LEU A 225 -14.22 -0.02 9.45
N SER A 226 -14.21 1.28 9.15
CA SER A 226 -14.55 1.74 7.81
C SER A 226 -13.47 1.30 6.79
N PRO A 227 -13.78 1.22 5.48
CA PRO A 227 -12.77 0.91 4.47
C PRO A 227 -11.53 1.81 4.53
N GLU A 228 -11.72 3.12 4.76
CA GLU A 228 -10.63 4.09 4.90
C GLU A 228 -9.74 3.79 6.12
N GLU A 229 -10.34 3.45 7.26
CA GLU A 229 -9.58 3.08 8.46
C GLU A 229 -8.81 1.77 8.28
N LEU A 230 -9.37 0.82 7.53
CA LEU A 230 -8.68 -0.40 7.12
C LEU A 230 -7.45 -0.07 6.29
N TYR A 231 -7.56 0.78 5.27
CA TYR A 231 -6.43 1.18 4.43
C TYR A 231 -5.32 1.80 5.27
N ARG A 232 -5.66 2.75 6.15
CA ARG A 232 -4.71 3.38 7.07
C ARG A 232 -4.03 2.36 7.97
N MET A 233 -4.78 1.44 8.56
CA MET A 233 -4.23 0.38 9.42
C MET A 233 -3.27 -0.52 8.64
N LEU A 234 -3.64 -0.95 7.43
CA LEU A 234 -2.78 -1.79 6.58
C LEU A 234 -1.48 -1.05 6.22
N ILE A 235 -1.57 0.22 5.80
CA ILE A 235 -0.41 1.03 5.44
C ILE A 235 0.53 1.16 6.64
N ASP A 236 0.01 1.59 7.80
CA ASP A 236 0.80 1.80 9.02
C ASP A 236 1.45 0.50 9.54
N MET A 237 0.71 -0.60 9.53
CA MET A 237 1.25 -1.90 9.96
C MET A 237 2.34 -2.40 9.01
N LEU A 238 2.11 -2.32 7.70
CA LEU A 238 3.03 -2.85 6.70
C LEU A 238 4.29 -2.00 6.55
N ILE A 239 4.18 -0.66 6.61
CA ILE A 239 5.36 0.21 6.63
C ILE A 239 6.20 -0.06 7.87
N LYS A 240 5.59 -0.14 9.06
CA LYS A 240 6.31 -0.45 10.31
C LYS A 240 7.03 -1.77 10.20
N LYS A 241 6.37 -2.82 9.71
CA LYS A 241 7.03 -4.12 9.50
C LYS A 241 8.27 -3.98 8.60
N ASN A 242 8.15 -3.35 7.44
CA ASN A 242 9.25 -3.25 6.48
C ASN A 242 10.40 -2.36 6.98
N ILE A 243 10.09 -1.19 7.55
CA ILE A 243 11.10 -0.26 8.08
C ILE A 243 11.83 -0.87 9.28
N ILE A 244 11.11 -1.48 10.21
CA ILE A 244 11.74 -2.08 11.40
C ILE A 244 12.59 -3.29 11.02
N SER A 245 12.13 -4.13 10.08
CA SER A 245 12.94 -5.25 9.57
C SER A 245 14.24 -4.76 8.92
N GLY A 246 14.18 -3.78 8.01
CA GLY A 246 15.40 -3.22 7.39
C GLY A 246 16.31 -2.52 8.39
N THR A 247 15.73 -1.79 9.36
CA THR A 247 16.50 -1.15 10.44
C THR A 247 17.21 -2.18 11.32
N SER A 248 16.56 -3.31 11.63
CA SER A 248 17.18 -4.40 12.39
C SER A 248 18.34 -5.02 11.64
N ALA A 249 18.21 -5.24 10.33
CA ALA A 249 19.27 -5.77 9.49
C ALA A 249 20.46 -4.80 9.37
N LEU A 250 20.17 -3.50 9.24
CA LEU A 250 21.19 -2.45 9.25
C LEU A 250 21.92 -2.39 10.60
N ASN A 251 21.19 -2.42 11.71
CA ASN A 251 21.76 -2.43 13.07
C ASN A 251 22.67 -3.63 13.29
N HIS A 252 22.30 -4.80 12.76
CA HIS A 252 23.15 -5.99 12.81
C HIS A 252 24.43 -5.79 11.98
N SER A 253 24.32 -5.21 10.78
CA SER A 253 25.45 -4.99 9.86
C SER A 253 26.48 -4.00 10.39
N VAL A 254 26.05 -2.98 11.14
CA VAL A 254 26.93 -2.01 11.80
C VAL A 254 27.39 -2.44 13.21
N GLU A 255 27.04 -3.67 13.65
CA GLU A 255 27.27 -4.16 15.01
C GLU A 255 26.80 -3.15 16.08
N TYR A 256 25.59 -2.60 15.91
CA TYR A 256 25.08 -1.52 16.77
C TYR A 256 25.03 -1.91 18.26
N GLU A 257 24.81 -3.19 18.58
CA GLU A 257 24.87 -3.67 19.97
C GLU A 257 26.26 -3.51 20.60
N ARG A 258 27.32 -3.68 19.79
CA ARG A 258 28.71 -3.55 20.23
C ARG A 258 29.17 -2.10 20.24
N TYR A 259 28.88 -1.35 19.18
CA TYR A 259 29.43 0.00 18.98
C TYR A 259 28.44 1.14 19.28
N GLY A 260 27.19 0.83 19.63
CA GLY A 260 26.13 1.84 19.79
C GLY A 260 26.38 2.87 20.89
N HIS A 261 27.25 2.57 21.88
CA HIS A 261 27.64 3.51 22.93
C HIS A 261 28.48 4.68 22.39
N TYR A 262 29.21 4.50 21.28
CA TYR A 262 30.00 5.55 20.63
C TYR A 262 29.16 6.76 20.21
N ARG A 263 27.84 6.61 20.00
CA ARG A 263 26.94 7.71 19.64
C ARG A 263 26.96 8.90 20.62
N ASN A 264 27.28 8.64 21.89
CA ASN A 264 27.26 9.62 22.97
C ASN A 264 28.67 10.04 23.42
N MET A 265 29.69 9.57 22.73
CA MET A 265 31.09 9.81 23.09
C MET A 265 31.72 10.81 22.13
N THR A 266 32.66 11.61 22.65
CA THR A 266 33.58 12.35 21.80
C THR A 266 34.63 11.41 21.21
N LEU A 267 35.26 11.81 20.11
CA LEU A 267 36.37 11.05 19.52
C LEU A 267 37.52 10.82 20.52
N GLN A 268 37.77 11.78 21.43
CA GLN A 268 38.75 11.63 22.50
C GLN A 268 38.36 10.52 23.47
N GLN A 269 37.09 10.49 23.90
CA GLN A 269 36.59 9.42 24.77
C GLN A 269 36.67 8.06 24.08
N MET A 270 36.34 7.96 22.79
CA MET A 270 36.46 6.71 22.04
C MET A 270 37.90 6.20 22.03
N TYR A 271 38.86 7.07 21.71
CA TYR A 271 40.28 6.72 21.68
C TYR A 271 40.78 6.16 23.00
N TYR A 272 40.41 6.78 24.13
CA TYR A 272 40.83 6.31 25.46
C TYR A 272 40.05 5.09 25.98
N GLU A 273 38.84 4.83 25.47
CA GLU A 273 38.07 3.61 25.78
C GLU A 273 38.45 2.40 24.92
N ILE A 274 39.26 2.57 23.89
CA ILE A 274 39.83 1.43 23.17
C ILE A 274 40.96 0.86 24.05
N HIS A 275 40.62 -0.06 24.95
CA HIS A 275 41.55 -0.66 25.91
C HIS A 275 42.53 -1.68 25.28
N ALA A 276 42.35 -2.00 23.99
CA ALA A 276 43.14 -2.96 23.20
C ALA A 276 43.84 -2.27 22.02
N ASP A 277 44.64 -3.01 21.24
CA ASP A 277 45.19 -2.53 19.97
C ASP A 277 44.05 -1.99 19.07
N PRO A 278 44.05 -0.69 18.71
CA PRO A 278 43.02 -0.10 17.85
C PRO A 278 42.88 -0.79 16.50
N CYS A 279 43.96 -1.42 16.02
CA CYS A 279 43.99 -2.17 14.78
C CYS A 279 43.44 -3.61 14.91
N ALA A 280 43.26 -4.11 16.14
CA ALA A 280 42.70 -5.44 16.41
C ALA A 280 41.16 -5.43 16.46
N GLN A 281 40.53 -4.26 16.37
CA GLN A 281 39.08 -4.17 16.25
C GLN A 281 38.61 -4.68 14.90
N GLN A 282 37.43 -5.31 14.89
CA GLN A 282 36.83 -5.78 13.66
C GLN A 282 36.44 -4.59 12.79
N SER A 283 36.92 -4.58 11.53
CA SER A 283 36.56 -3.54 10.58
C SER A 283 35.07 -3.63 10.20
N LEU A 284 34.40 -2.47 10.20
CA LEU A 284 33.07 -2.33 9.58
C LEU A 284 33.16 -2.17 8.05
N ILE A 285 34.35 -1.84 7.53
CA ILE A 285 34.62 -1.60 6.11
C ILE A 285 35.11 -2.89 5.46
N THR A 286 34.26 -3.92 5.46
CA THR A 286 34.46 -5.11 4.62
C THR A 286 33.50 -5.04 3.43
N LEU A 287 33.88 -5.62 2.29
CA LEU A 287 33.06 -5.58 1.08
C LEU A 287 31.64 -6.12 1.36
N ASP A 288 31.56 -7.32 1.94
CA ASP A 288 30.29 -7.99 2.25
C ASP A 288 29.38 -7.17 3.16
N ARG A 289 29.94 -6.53 4.20
CA ARG A 289 29.17 -5.68 5.12
C ARG A 289 28.71 -4.41 4.43
N THR A 290 29.59 -3.79 3.64
CA THR A 290 29.29 -2.56 2.92
C THR A 290 28.17 -2.79 1.90
N GLU A 291 28.24 -3.87 1.15
CA GLU A 291 27.18 -4.27 0.21
C GLU A 291 25.87 -4.55 0.93
N THR A 292 25.90 -5.27 2.06
CA THR A 292 24.70 -5.52 2.88
C THR A 292 24.08 -4.21 3.36
N MET A 293 24.88 -3.28 3.90
CA MET A 293 24.40 -1.97 4.36
C MET A 293 23.76 -1.17 3.23
N ILE A 294 24.38 -1.13 2.05
CA ILE A 294 23.83 -0.45 0.87
C ILE A 294 22.49 -1.08 0.48
N ASN A 295 22.43 -2.41 0.42
CA ASN A 295 21.20 -3.13 0.05
C ASN A 295 20.06 -2.86 1.03
N GLU A 296 20.31 -2.89 2.34
CA GLU A 296 19.30 -2.59 3.36
C GLU A 296 18.82 -1.12 3.30
N LEU A 297 19.73 -0.18 3.06
CA LEU A 297 19.38 1.23 2.86
C LEU A 297 18.51 1.43 1.61
N GLU A 298 18.79 0.72 0.52
CA GLU A 298 17.95 0.75 -0.68
C GLU A 298 16.57 0.13 -0.44
N VAL A 299 16.46 -0.93 0.36
CA VAL A 299 15.15 -1.49 0.78
C VAL A 299 14.34 -0.45 1.55
N ILE A 300 14.96 0.22 2.54
CA ILE A 300 14.30 1.28 3.33
C ILE A 300 13.88 2.45 2.43
N ARG A 301 14.80 2.95 1.60
CA ARG A 301 14.55 4.04 0.66
C ARG A 301 13.38 3.71 -0.27
N ARG A 302 13.38 2.51 -0.85
CA ARG A 302 12.32 2.03 -1.73
C ARG A 302 10.97 1.95 -1.01
N CYS A 303 10.95 1.43 0.23
CA CYS A 303 9.75 1.39 1.05
C CYS A 303 9.16 2.79 1.25
N LEU A 304 10.00 3.79 1.56
CA LEU A 304 9.57 5.18 1.74
C LEU A 304 9.00 5.79 0.44
N ILE A 305 9.63 5.50 -0.71
CA ILE A 305 9.12 5.93 -2.01
C ILE A 305 7.74 5.33 -2.27
N LEU A 306 7.56 4.02 -2.09
CA LEU A 306 6.29 3.33 -2.32
C LEU A 306 5.16 3.85 -1.42
N VAL A 307 5.48 4.14 -0.16
CA VAL A 307 4.52 4.69 0.81
C VAL A 307 4.03 6.07 0.38
N GLY A 308 4.89 6.90 -0.23
CA GLY A 308 4.48 8.25 -0.61
C GLY A 308 3.28 8.27 -1.58
N GLY A 309 3.19 7.31 -2.51
CA GLY A 309 2.05 7.18 -3.43
C GLY A 309 0.75 6.68 -2.79
N ILE A 310 0.79 6.12 -1.59
CA ILE A 310 -0.40 5.66 -0.84
C ILE A 310 -0.66 6.46 0.44
N SER A 311 0.22 7.41 0.77
CA SER A 311 0.14 8.21 1.99
C SER A 311 -1.16 9.03 2.10
N TRP A 312 -1.74 9.41 0.96
CA TRP A 312 -3.02 10.12 0.89
C TRP A 312 -4.21 9.29 1.44
N LEU A 313 -4.12 7.95 1.38
CA LEU A 313 -5.10 7.03 1.98
C LEU A 313 -5.02 7.01 3.52
N ALA A 314 -3.92 7.52 4.10
CA ALA A 314 -3.72 7.60 5.54
C ALA A 314 -4.19 8.93 6.16
N CYS A 315 -4.84 9.81 5.39
CA CYS A 315 -5.36 11.09 5.87
C CYS A 315 -6.22 10.93 7.14
N PRO A 316 -6.12 11.88 8.09
CA PRO A 316 -6.76 11.74 9.39
C PRO A 316 -8.27 11.63 9.21
N ALA A 317 -8.86 10.64 9.89
CA ALA A 317 -10.28 10.58 10.08
C ALA A 317 -10.73 11.94 10.62
N GLY A 318 -11.56 12.66 9.85
CA GLY A 318 -12.42 13.66 10.47
C GLY A 318 -13.06 13.00 11.70
N THR A 319 -13.21 13.74 12.79
CA THR A 319 -13.86 13.26 14.02
C THR A 319 -15.25 12.73 13.70
N ARG A 320 -15.35 11.46 13.30
CA ARG A 320 -16.61 10.76 13.14
C ARG A 320 -16.98 10.33 14.55
N PRO A 321 -18.16 10.72 15.05
CA PRO A 321 -18.59 10.31 16.37
C PRO A 321 -18.72 8.78 16.37
N THR A 322 -17.70 8.10 16.89
CA THR A 322 -17.88 6.74 17.38
C THR A 322 -18.90 6.85 18.49
N CYS A 323 -20.08 6.26 18.29
CA CYS A 323 -21.16 6.25 19.27
C CYS A 323 -20.59 5.85 20.65
N GLY A 324 -20.48 6.85 21.51
CA GLY A 324 -19.75 6.82 22.76
C GLY A 324 -20.07 8.06 23.58
N ALA A 325 -21.34 8.40 23.67
CA ALA A 325 -21.87 9.22 24.75
C ALA A 325 -23.01 8.39 25.36
N GLY A 326 -22.67 7.65 26.41
CA GLY A 326 -23.61 6.85 27.16
C GLY A 326 -24.68 7.71 27.81
N ALA A 327 -25.91 7.20 27.73
CA ALA A 327 -26.88 7.32 28.82
C ALA A 327 -26.43 6.44 30.00
#